data_AF-A0A1G9SIK8-F1
#
_entry.id   AF-A0A1G9SIK8-F1
#
_cell.length_a   1.000
_cell.length_b   1.000
_cell.length_c   1.000
_cell.angle_alpha   90.00
_cell.angle_beta   90.00
_cell.angle_gamma   90.00
#
_symmetry.space_group_name_H-M   'P 1'
#
loop_
_entity.id
_entity.type
_entity.pdbx_description
1 polymer ?
#
loop_
_entity_poly.entity_id
_entity_poly.type
_entity_poly.pdbx_seq_one_letter_code
_entity_poly.pdbx_strand_id
1 'polypeptide(L)'
;MKKIIAMAVILLLLGSSNSVFAQEQQFIDVKSDNQFKNHIYYLYEQNVINGKGPNTFAPKENVTRGEAALMLARALKLNTTKRETVFSDVPSQKVSSGAVQSAFEAGIINGKTKTTFGIDEPITRGDMASLIARAFKLVDEEVVPFEDVAISSSAYSSIGKVYAAGIAGGYSPVKFEVNKPVTREQFSAFLARALNDDLRLSVNKCGYDSQSRVNPDRETMNCLLTDAARDANIPPEIVKAVATIESGWVHFQSNGEPTMNRDIDGDGKGDGGIGLMQITNNPKYDETKLKYDLKYNLKAGIEILQEKYKLDLPKIGNHNPADLESWYFALLAYNGTKAVNSPFYSATGLPNYTAYQEKVYKALNDFGLVKTNIGSIDMKSVDFTYNEATDYNIIFNKKNYTLSGKTPNPSKELLKEGAKVKYNSGKMRKQPSTQSADISVPNNAVFTIIAGPVADSNASAKNNFVWYPAQTEVNGKKVSGYIASYLIIQ
;
A
#
# COMPACT_ATOMS: atom_id res chain seq x y z
N MET A 1 -33.02 -82.72 -14.67
CA MET A 1 -34.07 -81.67 -14.69
C MET A 1 -33.72 -80.63 -13.64
N LYS A 2 -33.88 -79.36 -14.00
CA LYS A 2 -33.44 -78.14 -13.31
C LYS A 2 -34.09 -77.98 -11.92
N LYS A 3 -33.34 -77.48 -10.93
CA LYS A 3 -33.91 -76.73 -9.80
C LYS A 3 -33.09 -75.46 -9.55
N ILE A 4 -33.80 -74.35 -9.62
CA ILE A 4 -33.40 -72.97 -9.37
C ILE A 4 -33.32 -72.77 -7.85
N ILE A 5 -32.26 -72.14 -7.34
CA ILE A 5 -32.27 -71.54 -6.00
C ILE A 5 -31.68 -70.13 -6.11
N ALA A 6 -32.48 -69.16 -5.68
CA ALA A 6 -32.22 -67.74 -5.69
C ALA A 6 -31.11 -67.36 -4.71
N MET A 7 -30.23 -66.46 -5.15
CA MET A 7 -29.09 -65.94 -4.41
C MET A 7 -29.50 -64.60 -3.78
N ALA A 8 -29.65 -64.56 -2.45
CA ALA A 8 -29.89 -63.32 -1.71
C ALA A 8 -28.57 -62.61 -1.44
N VAL A 9 -28.46 -61.39 -1.96
CA VAL A 9 -27.33 -60.46 -1.77
C VAL A 9 -27.46 -59.80 -0.40
N ILE A 10 -26.48 -60.03 0.49
CA ILE A 10 -26.33 -59.27 1.74
C ILE A 10 -25.32 -58.15 1.46
N LEU A 11 -25.82 -56.92 1.43
CA LEU A 11 -25.04 -55.70 1.31
C LEU A 11 -24.45 -55.35 2.69
N LEU A 12 -23.14 -55.55 2.88
CA LEU A 12 -22.41 -55.07 4.05
C LEU A 12 -21.89 -53.65 3.79
N LEU A 13 -22.58 -52.67 4.39
CA LEU A 13 -22.15 -51.27 4.46
C LEU A 13 -20.91 -51.17 5.37
N LEU A 14 -19.73 -51.06 4.76
CA LEU A 14 -18.51 -50.65 5.45
C LEU A 14 -18.58 -49.14 5.68
N GLY A 15 -18.98 -48.74 6.89
CA GLY A 15 -18.85 -47.37 7.36
C GLY A 15 -17.37 -47.01 7.48
N SER A 16 -16.88 -46.19 6.56
CA SER A 16 -15.59 -45.51 6.69
C SER A 16 -15.70 -44.45 7.79
N SER A 17 -15.22 -44.79 8.99
CA SER A 17 -14.97 -43.82 10.05
C SER A 17 -13.86 -42.88 9.59
N ASN A 18 -14.21 -41.65 9.22
CA ASN A 18 -13.25 -40.56 9.12
C ASN A 18 -12.77 -40.25 10.55
N SER A 19 -11.68 -40.89 10.96
CA SER A 19 -10.95 -40.47 12.15
C SER A 19 -10.32 -39.11 11.85
N VAL A 20 -10.97 -38.04 12.32
CA VAL A 20 -10.31 -36.75 12.47
C VAL A 20 -9.24 -36.95 13.55
N PHE A 21 -7.97 -37.05 13.15
CA PHE A 21 -6.87 -37.08 14.10
C PHE A 21 -6.88 -35.76 14.89
N ALA A 22 -7.28 -35.84 16.16
CA ALA A 22 -7.06 -34.75 17.10
C ALA A 22 -5.55 -34.61 17.29
N GLN A 23 -4.98 -33.47 16.90
CA GLN A 23 -3.57 -33.16 17.11
C GLN A 23 -3.28 -33.18 18.62
N GLU A 24 -2.40 -34.09 19.05
CA GLU A 24 -2.01 -34.22 20.46
C GLU A 24 -1.37 -32.90 20.93
N GLN A 25 -1.90 -32.34 22.01
CA GLN A 25 -1.53 -31.03 22.49
C GLN A 25 -0.13 -31.07 23.13
N GLN A 26 0.91 -30.75 22.34
CA GLN A 26 2.32 -30.80 22.76
C GLN A 26 2.62 -29.97 24.02
N PHE A 27 1.97 -28.81 24.16
CA PHE A 27 2.20 -27.88 25.27
C PHE A 27 0.97 -27.77 26.17
N ILE A 28 1.11 -28.17 27.43
CA ILE A 28 -0.01 -28.21 28.40
C ILE A 28 -0.46 -26.82 28.88
N ASP A 29 0.43 -25.83 28.73
CA ASP A 29 0.23 -24.44 29.12
C ASP A 29 -0.26 -23.54 27.97
N VAL A 30 -0.36 -24.08 26.75
CA VAL A 30 -1.04 -23.43 25.61
C VAL A 30 -2.47 -23.95 25.54
N LYS A 31 -3.37 -23.36 26.33
CA LYS A 31 -4.79 -23.78 26.43
C LYS A 31 -5.53 -23.65 25.09
N SER A 32 -6.64 -24.39 24.96
CA SER A 32 -7.44 -24.45 23.73
C SER A 32 -8.05 -23.10 23.34
N ASP A 33 -8.32 -22.24 24.32
CA ASP A 33 -8.83 -20.88 24.17
C ASP A 33 -7.73 -19.82 24.02
N ASN A 34 -6.45 -20.22 24.01
CA ASN A 34 -5.37 -19.29 23.72
C ASN A 34 -5.47 -18.83 22.25
N GLN A 35 -5.78 -17.55 22.05
CA GLN A 35 -5.92 -16.92 20.72
C GLN A 35 -4.69 -17.07 19.82
N PHE A 36 -3.49 -17.29 20.39
CA PHE A 36 -2.25 -17.47 19.66
C PHE A 36 -1.88 -18.95 19.43
N LYS A 37 -2.72 -19.90 19.86
CA LYS A 37 -2.49 -21.34 19.75
C LYS A 37 -2.06 -21.74 18.34
N ASN A 38 -2.82 -21.35 17.32
CA ASN A 38 -2.54 -21.73 15.93
C ASN A 38 -1.18 -21.21 15.44
N HIS A 39 -0.80 -19.99 15.86
CA HIS A 39 0.48 -19.40 15.49
C HIS A 39 1.66 -20.13 16.15
N ILE A 40 1.50 -20.51 17.42
CA ILE A 40 2.50 -21.28 18.17
C ILE A 40 2.70 -22.65 17.51
N TYR A 41 1.63 -23.39 17.24
CA TYR A 41 1.73 -24.72 16.64
C TYR A 41 2.26 -24.68 15.20
N TYR A 42 1.87 -23.68 14.40
CA TYR A 42 2.46 -23.46 13.08
C TYR A 42 3.99 -23.34 13.16
N LEU A 43 4.51 -22.46 14.03
CA LEU A 43 5.95 -22.29 14.17
C LEU A 43 6.67 -23.54 14.75
N TYR A 44 5.99 -24.30 15.60
CA TYR A 44 6.51 -25.55 16.14
C TYR A 44 6.68 -26.59 15.03
N GLU A 45 5.66 -26.76 14.18
CA GLU A 45 5.70 -27.64 13.00
C GLU A 45 6.78 -27.22 12.00
N GLN A 46 7.01 -25.91 11.85
CA GLN A 46 8.09 -25.38 11.03
C GLN A 46 9.48 -25.48 11.68
N ASN A 47 9.61 -26.10 12.86
CA ASN A 47 10.86 -26.22 13.64
C ASN A 47 11.50 -24.86 13.99
N VAL A 48 10.69 -23.80 14.07
CA VAL A 48 11.14 -22.45 14.40
C VAL A 48 11.22 -22.26 15.92
N ILE A 49 10.24 -22.80 16.65
CA ILE A 49 10.14 -22.67 18.10
C ILE A 49 10.15 -24.04 18.78
N ASN A 50 10.69 -24.08 19.99
CA ASN A 50 10.64 -25.22 20.89
C ASN A 50 10.04 -24.79 22.23
N GLY A 51 9.62 -25.77 23.04
CA GLY A 51 9.28 -25.54 24.45
C GLY A 51 10.50 -25.13 25.28
N LYS A 52 10.25 -24.50 26.44
CA LYS A 52 11.29 -24.20 27.45
C LYS A 52 11.60 -25.38 28.36
N GLY A 53 10.74 -26.40 28.35
CA GLY A 53 10.92 -27.66 29.06
C GLY A 53 9.99 -28.73 28.49
N PRO A 54 9.95 -29.93 29.11
CA PRO A 54 9.01 -30.98 28.72
C PRO A 54 7.57 -30.43 28.76
N ASN A 55 6.89 -30.47 27.61
CA ASN A 55 5.51 -30.05 27.41
C ASN A 55 5.17 -28.60 27.85
N THR A 56 6.17 -27.72 27.99
CA THR A 56 5.98 -26.34 28.50
C THR A 56 6.45 -25.32 27.47
N PHE A 57 5.56 -24.42 27.05
CA PHE A 57 5.87 -23.35 26.11
C PHE A 57 6.26 -22.02 26.78
N ALA A 58 5.67 -21.72 27.94
CA ALA A 58 5.73 -20.45 28.66
C ALA A 58 5.16 -19.24 27.87
N PRO A 59 3.87 -19.26 27.48
CA PRO A 59 3.30 -18.27 26.56
C PRO A 59 3.33 -16.82 27.08
N LYS A 60 3.22 -16.62 28.40
CA LYS A 60 3.14 -15.29 29.04
C LYS A 60 4.49 -14.72 29.46
N GLU A 61 5.57 -15.47 29.33
CA GLU A 61 6.91 -14.95 29.61
C GLU A 61 7.36 -13.98 28.53
N ASN A 62 8.10 -12.94 28.91
CA ASN A 62 8.70 -12.02 27.96
C ASN A 62 9.86 -12.69 27.22
N VAL A 63 9.96 -12.43 25.92
CA VAL A 63 11.03 -12.93 25.07
C VAL A 63 12.25 -12.04 25.21
N THR A 64 13.42 -12.63 25.44
CA THR A 64 14.67 -11.86 25.41
C THR A 64 15.11 -11.55 23.98
N ARG A 65 15.94 -10.52 23.78
CA ARG A 65 16.50 -10.20 22.46
C ARG A 65 17.29 -11.38 21.87
N GLY A 66 17.97 -12.16 22.71
CA GLY A 66 18.66 -13.39 22.30
C GLY A 66 17.69 -14.51 21.85
N GLU A 67 16.59 -14.70 22.57
CA GLU A 67 15.55 -15.66 22.19
C GLU A 67 14.86 -15.24 20.88
N ALA A 68 14.53 -13.96 20.73
CA ALA A 68 13.97 -13.40 19.51
C ALA A 68 14.89 -13.61 18.30
N ALA A 69 16.19 -13.32 18.45
CA ALA A 69 17.19 -13.56 17.41
C ALA A 69 17.29 -15.04 17.03
N LEU A 70 17.22 -15.95 18.00
CA LEU A 70 17.23 -17.39 17.75
C LEU A 70 15.99 -17.88 16.98
N MET A 71 14.80 -17.44 17.39
CA MET A 71 13.55 -17.78 16.69
C MET A 71 13.57 -17.24 15.26
N LEU A 72 14.01 -15.99 15.06
CA LEU A 72 14.10 -15.36 13.74
C LEU A 72 15.14 -16.03 12.84
N ALA A 73 16.31 -16.38 13.38
CA ALA A 73 17.35 -17.09 12.64
C ALA A 73 16.87 -18.46 12.17
N ARG A 74 16.10 -19.20 12.99
CA ARG A 74 15.50 -20.48 12.58
C ARG A 74 14.46 -20.30 11.49
N ALA A 75 13.56 -19.33 11.63
CA ALA A 75 12.56 -19.00 10.62
C ALA A 75 13.20 -18.70 9.25
N LEU A 76 14.33 -18.01 9.25
CA LEU A 76 15.07 -17.65 8.05
C LEU A 76 16.13 -18.68 7.64
N LYS A 77 16.20 -19.83 8.32
CA LYS A 77 17.18 -20.90 8.09
C LYS A 77 18.64 -20.42 8.10
N LEU A 78 18.96 -19.44 8.94
CA LEU A 78 20.32 -18.96 9.17
C LEU A 78 21.11 -19.96 10.02
N ASN A 79 22.44 -19.90 9.95
CA ASN A 79 23.31 -20.73 10.77
C ASN A 79 23.17 -20.36 12.26
N THR A 80 22.69 -21.28 13.09
CA THR A 80 22.53 -21.08 14.54
C THR A 80 23.66 -21.71 15.37
N THR A 81 24.71 -22.22 14.73
CA THR A 81 25.84 -22.87 15.41
C THR A 81 26.55 -21.85 16.31
N LYS A 82 26.75 -22.21 17.57
CA LYS A 82 27.43 -21.38 18.58
C LYS A 82 28.79 -20.90 18.06
N ARG A 83 29.05 -19.59 18.16
CA ARG A 83 30.32 -18.96 17.74
C ARG A 83 30.54 -17.63 18.45
N GLU A 84 31.76 -17.11 18.35
CA GLU A 84 32.07 -15.74 18.77
C GLU A 84 31.24 -14.73 17.99
N THR A 85 30.96 -13.60 18.64
CA THR A 85 30.16 -12.53 18.04
C THR A 85 30.86 -11.19 18.15
N VAL A 86 30.40 -10.21 17.38
CA VAL A 86 30.86 -8.82 17.49
C VAL A 86 30.44 -8.13 18.79
N PHE A 87 29.53 -8.72 19.56
CA PHE A 87 28.97 -8.14 20.77
C PHE A 87 29.62 -8.74 22.02
N SER A 88 30.19 -7.89 22.87
CA SER A 88 30.92 -8.31 24.07
C SER A 88 30.04 -8.94 25.13
N ASP A 89 28.74 -8.67 25.11
CA ASP A 89 27.74 -9.22 26.03
C ASP A 89 27.05 -10.48 25.50
N VAL A 90 27.54 -11.05 24.40
CA VAL A 90 27.06 -12.31 23.82
C VAL A 90 28.19 -13.35 23.83
N PRO A 91 28.34 -14.11 24.94
CA PRO A 91 29.34 -15.16 25.03
C PRO A 91 29.12 -16.26 23.98
N SER A 92 30.19 -16.78 23.37
CA SER A 92 30.09 -17.84 22.35
C SER A 92 29.36 -19.10 22.82
N GLN A 93 29.41 -19.40 24.12
CA GLN A 93 28.74 -20.55 24.72
C GLN A 93 27.21 -20.42 24.83
N LYS A 94 26.63 -19.20 24.72
CA LYS A 94 25.18 -18.99 24.73
C LYS A 94 24.55 -19.68 23.51
N VAL A 95 23.39 -20.33 23.70
CA VAL A 95 22.67 -21.05 22.62
C VAL A 95 22.29 -20.13 21.45
N SER A 96 22.04 -18.85 21.73
CA SER A 96 21.69 -17.85 20.72
C SER A 96 22.88 -17.16 20.06
N SER A 97 24.14 -17.42 20.45
CA SER A 97 25.32 -16.69 19.94
C SER A 97 25.45 -16.77 18.43
N GLY A 98 25.31 -17.97 17.86
CA GLY A 98 25.31 -18.19 16.42
C GLY A 98 24.21 -17.45 15.68
N ALA A 99 22.99 -17.51 16.22
CA ALA A 99 21.83 -16.83 15.65
C ALA A 99 21.99 -15.31 15.67
N VAL A 100 22.49 -14.74 16.77
CA VAL A 100 22.79 -13.31 16.90
C VAL A 100 23.81 -12.91 15.84
N GLN A 101 24.95 -13.60 15.75
CA GLN A 101 25.99 -13.26 14.78
C GLN A 101 25.48 -13.38 13.33
N SER A 102 24.73 -14.44 13.00
CA SER A 102 24.17 -14.62 11.65
C SER A 102 23.13 -13.55 11.29
N ALA A 103 22.27 -13.18 12.22
CA ALA A 103 21.29 -12.12 11.99
C ALA A 103 21.97 -10.75 11.86
N PHE A 104 23.10 -10.52 12.53
CA PHE A 104 23.88 -9.29 12.40
C PHE A 104 24.54 -9.21 11.02
N GLU A 105 25.20 -10.30 10.59
CA GLU A 105 25.80 -10.41 9.25
C GLU A 105 24.76 -10.23 8.13
N ALA A 106 23.54 -10.69 8.35
CA ALA A 106 22.41 -10.50 7.42
C ALA A 106 21.78 -9.09 7.46
N GLY A 107 22.25 -8.19 8.34
CA GLY A 107 21.70 -6.84 8.50
C GLY A 107 20.31 -6.78 9.17
N ILE A 108 19.91 -7.86 9.83
CA ILE A 108 18.57 -8.00 10.45
C ILE A 108 18.55 -7.40 11.84
N ILE A 109 19.59 -7.64 12.64
CA ILE A 109 19.73 -7.08 13.99
C ILE A 109 20.83 -6.02 14.03
N ASN A 110 20.68 -5.07 14.94
CA ASN A 110 21.73 -4.15 15.36
C ASN A 110 21.90 -4.25 16.88
N GLY A 111 23.10 -3.91 17.36
CA GLY A 111 23.34 -3.73 18.79
C GLY A 111 22.65 -2.49 19.34
N LYS A 112 22.43 -2.45 20.66
CA LYS A 112 22.05 -1.23 21.38
C LYS A 112 23.16 -0.19 21.32
N THR A 113 24.41 -0.67 21.29
CA THR A 113 25.59 0.10 20.96
C THR A 113 26.39 -0.62 19.88
N LYS A 114 27.55 -0.07 19.49
CA LYS A 114 28.46 -0.75 18.56
C LYS A 114 28.97 -2.09 19.11
N THR A 115 28.99 -2.29 20.42
CA THR A 115 29.62 -3.47 21.06
C THR A 115 28.67 -4.26 21.96
N THR A 116 27.44 -3.80 22.19
CA THR A 116 26.48 -4.48 23.09
C THR A 116 25.15 -4.77 22.41
N PHE A 117 24.64 -6.00 22.58
CA PHE A 117 23.39 -6.45 22.00
C PHE A 117 22.20 -6.39 22.98
N GLY A 118 22.43 -6.56 24.28
CA GLY A 118 21.40 -6.71 25.31
C GLY A 118 20.76 -8.10 25.30
N ILE A 119 21.56 -9.17 25.19
CA ILE A 119 21.06 -10.52 24.88
C ILE A 119 19.96 -11.06 25.82
N ASP A 120 20.09 -10.76 27.12
CA ASP A 120 19.18 -11.23 28.16
C ASP A 120 18.07 -10.19 28.48
N GLU A 121 18.07 -9.03 27.82
CA GLU A 121 17.02 -8.02 27.98
C GLU A 121 15.75 -8.41 27.21
N PRO A 122 14.54 -8.11 27.75
CA PRO A 122 13.30 -8.29 27.00
C PRO A 122 13.27 -7.46 25.71
N ILE A 123 12.78 -8.06 24.63
CA ILE A 123 12.54 -7.32 23.38
C ILE A 123 11.26 -6.49 23.50
N THR A 124 11.34 -5.22 23.08
CA THR A 124 10.18 -4.32 23.03
C THR A 124 9.38 -4.53 21.73
N ARG A 125 8.14 -4.07 21.70
CA ARG A 125 7.29 -4.12 20.49
C ARG A 125 7.90 -3.33 19.32
N GLY A 126 8.50 -2.17 19.57
CA GLY A 126 9.20 -1.38 18.54
C GLY A 126 10.44 -2.08 17.98
N ASP A 127 11.23 -2.72 18.85
CA ASP A 127 12.37 -3.53 18.42
C ASP A 127 11.92 -4.75 17.61
N MET A 128 10.86 -5.43 18.05
CA MET A 128 10.26 -6.55 17.34
C MET A 128 9.80 -6.14 15.93
N ALA A 129 9.09 -5.01 15.79
CA ALA A 129 8.66 -4.50 14.49
C ALA A 129 9.87 -4.25 13.59
N SER A 130 10.93 -3.65 14.15
CA SER A 130 12.18 -3.37 13.43
C SER A 130 12.90 -4.64 12.97
N LEU A 131 12.92 -5.70 13.81
CA LEU A 131 13.52 -6.98 13.44
C LEU A 131 12.76 -7.66 12.32
N ILE A 132 11.43 -7.75 12.42
CA ILE A 132 10.60 -8.42 11.41
C ILE A 132 10.63 -7.66 10.09
N ALA A 133 10.49 -6.33 10.12
CA ALA A 133 10.52 -5.51 8.91
C ALA A 133 11.82 -5.72 8.10
N ARG A 134 12.98 -5.77 8.78
CA ARG A 134 14.26 -6.05 8.13
C ARG A 134 14.42 -7.51 7.70
N ALA A 135 14.06 -8.46 8.56
CA ALA A 135 14.15 -9.89 8.28
C ALA A 135 13.40 -10.30 7.01
N PHE A 136 12.19 -9.79 6.84
CA PHE A 136 11.31 -10.13 5.73
C PHE A 136 11.35 -9.08 4.62
N LYS A 137 12.26 -8.10 4.72
CA LYS A 137 12.46 -7.02 3.73
C LYS A 137 11.15 -6.36 3.33
N LEU A 138 10.32 -6.03 4.32
CA LEU A 138 9.02 -5.38 4.08
C LEU A 138 9.26 -4.01 3.45
N VAL A 139 8.59 -3.76 2.33
CA VAL A 139 8.72 -2.51 1.54
C VAL A 139 7.46 -1.66 1.59
N ASP A 140 6.30 -2.30 1.73
CA ASP A 140 5.02 -1.61 1.84
C ASP A 140 4.85 -1.06 3.25
N GLU A 141 4.38 0.17 3.35
CA GLU A 141 4.23 0.88 4.60
C GLU A 141 2.91 1.65 4.62
N GLU A 142 2.29 1.65 5.80
CA GLU A 142 1.11 2.45 6.08
C GLU A 142 1.38 3.71 6.85
N VAL A 143 0.38 4.60 6.80
CA VAL A 143 0.15 5.58 7.84
C VAL A 143 0.16 4.85 9.18
N VAL A 144 1.04 5.25 10.09
CA VAL A 144 1.05 4.70 11.44
C VAL A 144 -0.16 5.25 12.19
N PRO A 145 -1.21 4.45 12.51
CA PRO A 145 -2.46 4.95 13.07
C PRO A 145 -2.41 5.11 14.60
N PHE A 146 -1.20 5.17 15.16
CA PHE A 146 -0.97 5.08 16.60
C PHE A 146 -0.42 6.40 17.14
N GLU A 147 -1.17 7.01 18.05
CA GLU A 147 -0.86 8.33 18.65
C GLU A 147 0.42 8.29 19.49
N ASP A 148 0.77 7.12 20.04
CA ASP A 148 1.95 6.92 20.88
C ASP A 148 3.23 6.61 20.07
N VAL A 149 3.17 6.67 18.74
CA VAL A 149 4.31 6.44 17.85
C VAL A 149 4.72 7.76 17.19
N ALA A 150 5.67 8.46 17.80
CA ALA A 150 6.21 9.70 17.24
C ALA A 150 6.95 9.45 15.92
N ILE A 151 6.84 10.35 14.94
CA ILE A 151 7.57 10.31 13.66
C ILE A 151 9.10 10.27 13.86
N SER A 152 9.58 10.87 14.95
CA SER A 152 10.99 10.85 15.34
C SER A 152 11.47 9.50 15.89
N SER A 153 10.56 8.57 16.17
CA SER A 153 10.90 7.23 16.64
C SER A 153 11.66 6.47 15.55
N SER A 154 12.75 5.81 15.94
CA SER A 154 13.49 4.92 15.03
C SER A 154 12.66 3.72 14.57
N ALA A 155 11.59 3.38 15.28
CA ALA A 155 10.67 2.29 14.93
C ALA A 155 9.50 2.75 14.04
N TYR A 156 9.33 4.05 13.76
CA TYR A 156 8.13 4.58 13.09
C TYR A 156 7.83 3.86 11.76
N SER A 157 8.77 3.85 10.81
CA SER A 157 8.58 3.15 9.53
C SER A 157 8.42 1.64 9.72
N SER A 158 9.22 1.03 10.60
CA SER A 158 9.13 -0.42 10.85
C SER A 158 7.76 -0.83 11.40
N ILE A 159 7.15 0.00 12.25
CA ILE A 159 5.79 -0.18 12.76
C ILE A 159 4.78 -0.05 11.62
N GLY A 160 4.91 0.97 10.77
CA GLY A 160 4.07 1.15 9.58
C GLY A 160 4.12 -0.06 8.64
N LYS A 161 5.29 -0.66 8.45
CA LYS A 161 5.50 -1.85 7.61
C LYS A 161 4.87 -3.12 8.16
N VAL A 162 5.09 -3.42 9.45
CA VAL A 162 4.47 -4.61 10.06
C VAL A 162 2.96 -4.44 10.22
N TYR A 163 2.48 -3.20 10.32
CA TYR A 163 1.05 -2.90 10.29
C TYR A 163 0.48 -3.13 8.89
N ALA A 164 1.10 -2.57 7.85
CA ALA A 164 0.73 -2.77 6.44
C ALA A 164 0.63 -4.25 6.06
N ALA A 165 1.63 -5.03 6.45
CA ALA A 165 1.70 -6.45 6.16
C ALA A 165 0.73 -7.30 7.01
N GLY A 166 -0.11 -6.71 7.87
CA GLY A 166 -1.00 -7.46 8.76
C GLY A 166 -0.28 -8.33 9.78
N ILE A 167 1.00 -8.05 10.03
CA ILE A 167 1.82 -8.81 10.98
C ILE A 167 1.49 -8.37 12.40
N ALA A 168 1.50 -7.07 12.67
CA ALA A 168 1.24 -6.51 13.98
C ALA A 168 0.17 -5.41 13.96
N GLY A 169 -0.86 -5.58 14.79
CA GLY A 169 -1.82 -4.53 15.11
C GLY A 169 -1.41 -3.73 16.34
N GLY A 170 -2.22 -2.71 16.66
CA GLY A 170 -2.11 -1.96 17.90
C GLY A 170 -2.39 -2.79 19.14
N TYR A 171 -1.90 -2.32 20.28
CA TYR A 171 -2.35 -2.80 21.59
C TYR A 171 -3.78 -2.32 21.88
N SER A 172 -4.15 -1.16 21.34
CA SER A 172 -5.51 -0.64 21.20
C SER A 172 -5.67 -0.03 19.80
N PRO A 173 -6.87 0.47 19.41
CA PRO A 173 -7.05 1.15 18.13
C PRO A 173 -6.11 2.35 17.90
N VAL A 174 -5.65 3.00 18.97
CA VAL A 174 -4.85 4.24 18.90
C VAL A 174 -3.45 4.12 19.53
N LYS A 175 -3.10 2.96 20.11
CA LYS A 175 -1.78 2.76 20.74
C LYS A 175 -1.07 1.51 20.23
N PHE A 176 0.21 1.66 19.88
CA PHE A 176 1.09 0.54 19.56
C PHE A 176 1.82 -0.02 20.77
N GLU A 177 2.06 0.77 21.82
CA GLU A 177 2.85 0.44 23.01
C GLU A 177 4.31 0.10 22.67
N VAL A 178 5.02 1.02 22.00
CA VAL A 178 6.37 0.82 21.41
C VAL A 178 7.38 0.20 22.38
N ASN A 179 7.40 0.65 23.64
CA ASN A 179 8.39 0.23 24.64
C ASN A 179 7.95 -1.00 25.45
N LYS A 180 6.74 -1.52 25.23
CA LYS A 180 6.23 -2.65 26.00
C LYS A 180 6.96 -3.95 25.61
N PRO A 181 7.44 -4.74 26.58
CA PRO A 181 7.99 -6.07 26.30
C PRO A 181 6.99 -6.99 25.60
N VAL A 182 7.49 -7.86 24.73
CA VAL A 182 6.69 -8.82 23.97
C VAL A 182 6.71 -10.18 24.66
N THR A 183 5.54 -10.76 24.89
CA THR A 183 5.43 -12.13 25.42
C THR A 183 5.74 -13.18 24.35
N ARG A 184 6.07 -14.40 24.75
CA ARG A 184 6.46 -15.48 23.84
C ARG A 184 5.35 -15.89 22.88
N GLU A 185 4.10 -15.89 23.32
CA GLU A 185 2.94 -16.10 22.45
C GLU A 185 2.75 -14.96 21.44
N GLN A 186 2.98 -13.70 21.85
CA GLN A 186 2.85 -12.53 20.97
C GLN A 186 3.94 -12.53 19.91
N PHE A 187 5.20 -12.77 20.29
CA PHE A 187 6.31 -12.86 19.34
C PHE A 187 6.09 -13.99 18.34
N SER A 188 5.57 -15.13 18.81
CA SER A 188 5.21 -16.25 17.94
C SER A 188 4.11 -15.88 16.95
N ALA A 189 3.09 -15.11 17.39
CA ALA A 189 2.06 -14.62 16.48
C ALA A 189 2.64 -13.69 15.39
N PHE A 190 3.49 -12.74 15.75
CA PHE A 190 4.11 -11.85 14.75
C PHE A 190 5.00 -12.62 13.77
N LEU A 191 5.83 -13.54 14.24
CA LEU A 191 6.71 -14.31 13.37
C LEU A 191 5.94 -15.28 12.47
N ALA A 192 4.87 -15.91 12.97
CA ALA A 192 4.01 -16.79 12.18
C ALA A 192 3.33 -16.02 11.04
N ARG A 193 2.82 -14.80 11.31
CA ARG A 193 2.20 -13.93 10.29
C ARG A 193 3.18 -13.41 9.24
N ALA A 194 4.44 -13.26 9.63
CA ALA A 194 5.50 -12.90 8.70
C ALA A 194 5.87 -14.08 7.77
N LEU A 195 5.68 -15.33 8.24
CA LEU A 195 5.97 -16.56 7.49
C LEU A 195 4.77 -17.11 6.70
N ASN A 196 3.54 -16.76 7.09
CA ASN A 196 2.32 -17.28 6.48
C ASN A 196 1.25 -16.18 6.39
N ASP A 197 0.87 -15.86 5.16
CA ASP A 197 -0.07 -14.80 4.83
C ASP A 197 -1.50 -15.11 5.30
N ASP A 198 -1.88 -16.38 5.38
CA ASP A 198 -3.21 -16.81 5.87
C ASP A 198 -3.41 -16.53 7.37
N LEU A 199 -2.32 -16.32 8.10
CA LEU A 199 -2.36 -16.00 9.53
C LEU A 199 -2.40 -14.49 9.78
N ARG A 200 -2.17 -13.66 8.75
CA ARG A 200 -2.11 -12.19 8.88
C ARG A 200 -3.44 -11.62 9.34
N LEU A 201 -3.33 -10.52 10.06
CA LEU A 201 -4.48 -9.70 10.43
C LEU A 201 -5.04 -9.06 9.16
N SER A 202 -6.37 -8.93 9.10
CA SER A 202 -6.99 -8.04 8.12
C SER A 202 -6.64 -6.60 8.46
N VAL A 203 -6.01 -5.90 7.52
CA VAL A 203 -5.64 -4.49 7.67
C VAL A 203 -6.62 -3.67 6.86
N ASN A 204 -7.48 -2.90 7.54
CA ASN A 204 -8.28 -1.90 6.84
C ASN A 204 -7.43 -0.62 6.70
N LYS A 205 -6.54 -0.63 5.71
CA LYS A 205 -5.54 0.41 5.44
C LYS A 205 -6.05 1.85 5.57
N CYS A 206 -7.19 2.14 4.96
CA CYS A 206 -7.84 3.46 5.03
C CYS A 206 -9.07 3.48 5.94
N GLY A 207 -9.36 2.42 6.69
CA GLY A 207 -10.51 2.37 7.61
C GLY A 207 -11.89 2.30 6.93
N TYR A 208 -11.96 2.00 5.62
CA TYR A 208 -13.23 1.95 4.88
C TYR A 208 -13.93 0.58 4.93
N ASP A 209 -15.18 0.56 5.39
CA ASP A 209 -16.06 -0.62 5.29
C ASP A 209 -16.68 -0.72 3.89
N SER A 210 -16.23 -1.72 3.12
CA SER A 210 -16.70 -1.94 1.74
C SER A 210 -18.12 -2.50 1.67
N GLN A 211 -18.71 -2.93 2.78
CA GLN A 211 -20.11 -3.37 2.83
C GLN A 211 -21.07 -2.22 3.15
N SER A 212 -20.57 -1.06 3.55
CA SER A 212 -21.39 0.07 4.01
C SER A 212 -22.30 0.64 2.92
N ARG A 213 -21.90 0.56 1.65
CA ARG A 213 -22.53 1.25 0.50
C ARG A 213 -22.69 2.76 0.71
N VAL A 214 -21.80 3.34 1.51
CA VAL A 214 -21.74 4.78 1.79
C VAL A 214 -20.40 5.29 1.27
N ASN A 215 -20.37 6.50 0.70
CA ASN A 215 -19.10 7.11 0.34
C ASN A 215 -18.28 7.39 1.61
N PRO A 216 -16.99 7.04 1.65
CA PRO A 216 -16.12 7.47 2.71
C PRO A 216 -16.01 9.01 2.77
N ASP A 217 -15.54 9.53 3.90
CA ASP A 217 -15.12 10.93 3.98
C ASP A 217 -13.94 11.23 3.04
N ARG A 218 -13.60 12.52 2.90
CA ARG A 218 -12.60 12.98 1.95
C ARG A 218 -11.19 12.44 2.25
N GLU A 219 -10.84 12.32 3.53
CA GLU A 219 -9.56 11.80 3.98
C GLU A 219 -9.42 10.32 3.57
N THR A 220 -10.44 9.53 3.91
CA THR A 220 -10.50 8.10 3.62
C THR A 220 -10.54 7.85 2.11
N MET A 221 -11.31 8.62 1.34
CA MET A 221 -11.33 8.50 -0.12
C MET A 221 -9.97 8.86 -0.76
N ASN A 222 -9.32 9.93 -0.28
CA ASN A 222 -7.99 10.31 -0.75
C ASN A 222 -6.97 9.19 -0.44
N CYS A 223 -7.04 8.59 0.76
CA CYS A 223 -6.24 7.44 1.12
C CYS A 223 -6.46 6.28 0.14
N LEU A 224 -7.71 5.88 -0.13
CA LEU A 224 -8.03 4.77 -1.03
C LEU A 224 -7.51 5.00 -2.46
N LEU A 225 -7.72 6.20 -3.00
CA LEU A 225 -7.23 6.59 -4.33
C LEU A 225 -5.70 6.59 -4.40
N THR A 226 -5.05 7.14 -3.38
CA THR A 226 -3.57 7.21 -3.30
C THR A 226 -2.98 5.82 -3.22
N ASP A 227 -3.53 5.00 -2.34
CA ASP A 227 -3.09 3.64 -2.09
C ASP A 227 -3.17 2.77 -3.34
N ALA A 228 -4.36 2.65 -3.91
CA ALA A 228 -4.58 1.80 -5.07
C ALA A 228 -3.70 2.22 -6.26
N ALA A 229 -3.46 3.52 -6.43
CA ALA A 229 -2.55 4.03 -7.44
C ALA A 229 -1.08 3.66 -7.17
N ARG A 230 -0.62 3.78 -5.92
CA ARG A 230 0.75 3.40 -5.50
C ARG A 230 0.99 1.91 -5.68
N ASP A 231 0.03 1.06 -5.33
CA ASP A 231 0.10 -0.40 -5.53
C ASP A 231 0.22 -0.76 -7.01
N ALA A 232 -0.44 0.01 -7.88
CA ALA A 232 -0.38 -0.14 -9.32
C ALA A 232 0.81 0.58 -9.98
N ASN A 233 1.66 1.25 -9.19
CA ASN A 233 2.76 2.12 -9.66
C ASN A 233 2.32 3.16 -10.72
N ILE A 234 1.13 3.72 -10.52
CA ILE A 234 0.58 4.85 -11.29
C ILE A 234 0.70 6.10 -10.43
N PRO A 235 1.05 7.27 -10.99
CA PRO A 235 1.01 8.54 -10.26
C PRO A 235 -0.36 8.73 -9.59
N PRO A 236 -0.44 8.76 -8.24
CA PRO A 236 -1.68 9.01 -7.52
C PRO A 236 -2.39 10.29 -7.95
N GLU A 237 -1.62 11.30 -8.36
CA GLU A 237 -2.15 12.56 -8.87
C GLU A 237 -3.04 12.36 -10.11
N ILE A 238 -2.69 11.41 -10.99
CA ILE A 238 -3.46 11.06 -12.19
C ILE A 238 -4.77 10.36 -11.80
N VAL A 239 -4.70 9.34 -10.96
CA VAL A 239 -5.89 8.56 -10.54
C VAL A 239 -6.91 9.45 -9.82
N LYS A 240 -6.45 10.33 -8.91
CA LYS A 240 -7.31 11.29 -8.22
C LYS A 240 -7.95 12.30 -9.16
N ALA A 241 -7.22 12.76 -10.17
CA ALA A 241 -7.74 13.69 -11.16
C ALA A 241 -8.78 13.02 -12.06
N VAL A 242 -8.55 11.78 -12.49
CA VAL A 242 -9.55 10.96 -13.19
C VAL A 242 -10.81 10.84 -12.33
N ALA A 243 -10.71 10.34 -11.10
CA ALA A 243 -11.87 10.24 -10.20
C ALA A 243 -12.58 11.59 -9.97
N THR A 244 -11.84 12.70 -10.01
CA THR A 244 -12.42 14.06 -9.91
C THR A 244 -13.28 14.37 -11.12
N ILE A 245 -12.78 14.09 -12.33
CA ILE A 245 -13.50 14.33 -13.58
C ILE A 245 -14.67 13.37 -13.76
N GLU A 246 -14.50 12.10 -13.39
CA GLU A 246 -15.50 11.06 -13.58
C GLU A 246 -16.71 11.22 -12.65
N SER A 247 -16.48 11.48 -11.36
CA SER A 247 -17.58 11.46 -10.39
C SER A 247 -17.47 12.49 -9.27
N GLY A 248 -16.45 13.35 -9.29
CA GLY A 248 -16.16 14.23 -8.15
C GLY A 248 -15.84 13.46 -6.87
N TRP A 249 -15.38 12.20 -7.00
CA TRP A 249 -15.14 11.23 -5.94
C TRP A 249 -16.42 10.67 -5.28
N VAL A 250 -17.46 10.43 -6.08
CA VAL A 250 -18.74 9.89 -5.59
C VAL A 250 -19.01 8.53 -6.22
N HIS A 251 -18.97 7.48 -5.42
CA HIS A 251 -19.32 6.13 -5.85
C HIS A 251 -20.80 5.81 -5.63
N PHE A 252 -21.35 6.16 -4.47
CA PHE A 252 -22.73 5.89 -4.08
C PHE A 252 -23.59 7.16 -4.07
N GLN A 253 -24.85 7.05 -4.44
CA GLN A 253 -25.88 8.06 -4.18
C GLN A 253 -26.36 7.97 -2.73
N SER A 254 -27.17 8.92 -2.28
CA SER A 254 -27.65 8.98 -0.89
C SER A 254 -28.51 7.77 -0.48
N ASN A 255 -29.07 7.03 -1.43
CA ASN A 255 -29.84 5.81 -1.21
C ASN A 255 -28.99 4.52 -1.23
N GLY A 256 -27.66 4.63 -1.39
CA GLY A 256 -26.74 3.49 -1.46
C GLY A 256 -26.66 2.80 -2.83
N GLU A 257 -27.38 3.30 -3.84
CA GLU A 257 -27.20 2.85 -5.23
C GLU A 257 -25.96 3.50 -5.84
N PRO A 258 -25.28 2.87 -6.82
CA PRO A 258 -24.13 3.47 -7.47
C PRO A 258 -24.50 4.76 -8.22
N THR A 259 -23.55 5.70 -8.26
CA THR A 259 -23.55 6.79 -9.23
C THR A 259 -23.45 6.18 -10.63
N MET A 260 -24.37 6.52 -11.51
CA MET A 260 -24.42 5.97 -12.86
C MET A 260 -24.54 7.12 -13.86
N ASN A 261 -23.71 7.13 -14.91
CA ASN A 261 -23.94 8.00 -16.07
C ASN A 261 -25.01 7.36 -16.96
N ARG A 262 -26.27 7.55 -16.57
CA ARG A 262 -27.43 7.05 -17.32
C ARG A 262 -27.85 8.08 -18.36
N ASP A 263 -28.36 7.57 -19.47
CA ASP A 263 -29.09 8.35 -20.46
C ASP A 263 -30.49 8.64 -19.88
N ILE A 264 -30.59 9.68 -19.04
CA ILE A 264 -31.80 9.98 -18.26
C ILE A 264 -32.86 10.66 -19.15
N ASP A 265 -32.45 11.34 -20.21
CA ASP A 265 -33.32 12.07 -21.14
C ASP A 265 -33.56 11.34 -22.47
N GLY A 266 -32.95 10.18 -22.69
CA GLY A 266 -33.13 9.34 -23.87
C GLY A 266 -32.46 9.92 -25.12
N ASP A 267 -31.45 10.77 -24.94
CA ASP A 267 -30.71 11.45 -25.99
C ASP A 267 -29.53 10.62 -26.53
N GLY A 268 -29.30 9.43 -25.96
CA GLY A 268 -28.25 8.50 -26.32
C GLY A 268 -26.87 8.82 -25.75
N LYS A 269 -26.72 9.79 -24.83
CA LYS A 269 -25.40 10.24 -24.33
C LYS A 269 -24.95 9.61 -23.02
N GLY A 270 -25.79 8.85 -22.33
CA GLY A 270 -25.35 8.04 -21.20
C GLY A 270 -24.56 6.82 -21.65
N ASP A 271 -23.28 6.75 -21.30
CA ASP A 271 -22.41 5.61 -21.62
C ASP A 271 -22.56 4.43 -20.64
N GLY A 272 -23.45 4.55 -19.66
CA GLY A 272 -23.67 3.54 -18.64
C GLY A 272 -22.52 3.41 -17.65
N GLY A 273 -21.65 4.43 -17.55
CA GLY A 273 -20.54 4.47 -16.60
C GLY A 273 -20.97 4.19 -15.16
N ILE A 274 -20.24 3.30 -14.48
CA ILE A 274 -20.55 2.84 -13.12
C ILE A 274 -19.57 3.45 -12.12
N GLY A 275 -20.10 4.11 -11.09
CA GLY A 275 -19.44 4.39 -9.83
C GLY A 275 -18.33 5.44 -9.87
N LEU A 276 -17.28 5.21 -9.09
CA LEU A 276 -16.23 6.19 -8.79
C LEU A 276 -15.45 6.57 -10.05
N MET A 277 -15.08 5.55 -10.83
CA MET A 277 -14.24 5.67 -12.02
C MET A 277 -15.06 5.67 -13.33
N GLN A 278 -16.38 5.69 -13.24
CA GLN A 278 -17.33 5.65 -14.37
C GLN A 278 -17.04 4.53 -15.38
N ILE A 279 -16.93 3.30 -14.87
CA ILE A 279 -16.58 2.15 -15.71
C ILE A 279 -17.81 1.68 -16.49
N THR A 280 -17.78 1.77 -17.82
CA THR A 280 -18.78 1.16 -18.68
C THR A 280 -18.77 -0.36 -18.51
N ASN A 281 -19.95 -0.96 -18.38
CA ASN A 281 -20.08 -2.40 -18.16
C ASN A 281 -19.37 -3.21 -19.26
N ASN A 282 -18.52 -4.14 -18.85
CA ASN A 282 -17.70 -4.96 -19.73
C ASN A 282 -17.66 -6.39 -19.16
N PRO A 283 -17.83 -7.44 -19.99
CA PRO A 283 -17.82 -8.84 -19.54
C PRO A 283 -16.58 -9.29 -18.75
N LYS A 284 -15.46 -8.56 -18.85
CA LYS A 284 -14.26 -8.78 -18.06
C LYS A 284 -14.49 -8.56 -16.56
N TYR A 285 -15.44 -7.71 -16.19
CA TYR A 285 -15.69 -7.29 -14.81
C TYR A 285 -17.00 -7.84 -14.29
N ASP A 286 -17.03 -8.13 -12.98
CA ASP A 286 -18.27 -8.45 -12.27
C ASP A 286 -19.08 -7.16 -12.06
N GLU A 287 -20.16 -7.00 -12.81
CA GLU A 287 -21.01 -5.81 -12.76
C GLU A 287 -21.57 -5.53 -11.36
N THR A 288 -21.90 -6.57 -10.60
CA THR A 288 -22.44 -6.40 -9.23
C THR A 288 -21.36 -5.82 -8.33
N LYS A 289 -20.13 -6.29 -8.45
CA LYS A 289 -19.00 -5.71 -7.71
C LYS A 289 -18.64 -4.32 -8.20
N LEU A 290 -18.70 -4.04 -9.50
CA LEU A 290 -18.50 -2.66 -10.01
C LEU A 290 -19.48 -1.66 -9.39
N LYS A 291 -20.71 -2.09 -9.12
CA LYS A 291 -21.79 -1.26 -8.55
C LYS A 291 -21.74 -1.12 -7.04
N TYR A 292 -21.36 -2.17 -6.32
CA TYR A 292 -21.56 -2.23 -4.86
C TYR A 292 -20.27 -2.43 -4.06
N ASP A 293 -19.12 -2.56 -4.72
CA ASP A 293 -17.80 -2.57 -4.11
C ASP A 293 -16.95 -1.43 -4.69
N LEU A 294 -16.85 -0.35 -3.92
CA LEU A 294 -16.06 0.84 -4.28
C LEU A 294 -14.61 0.49 -4.57
N LYS A 295 -13.99 -0.39 -3.78
CA LYS A 295 -12.58 -0.78 -3.97
C LYS A 295 -12.42 -1.58 -5.26
N TYR A 296 -13.38 -2.45 -5.58
CA TYR A 296 -13.40 -3.17 -6.86
C TYR A 296 -13.55 -2.22 -8.05
N ASN A 297 -14.45 -1.24 -7.97
CA ASN A 297 -14.63 -0.22 -9.01
C ASN A 297 -13.36 0.61 -9.25
N LEU A 298 -12.71 1.06 -8.17
CA LEU A 298 -11.44 1.77 -8.24
C LEU A 298 -10.35 0.92 -8.92
N LYS A 299 -10.22 -0.33 -8.49
CA LYS A 299 -9.25 -1.27 -9.07
C LYS A 299 -9.49 -1.49 -10.56
N ALA A 300 -10.75 -1.68 -10.97
CA ALA A 300 -11.10 -1.82 -12.38
C ALA A 300 -10.71 -0.60 -13.22
N GLY A 301 -10.95 0.62 -12.73
CA GLY A 301 -10.52 1.85 -13.41
C GLY A 301 -9.01 1.99 -13.54
N ILE A 302 -8.26 1.61 -12.49
CA ILE A 302 -6.80 1.57 -12.52
C ILE A 302 -6.30 0.54 -13.55
N GLU A 303 -6.87 -0.66 -13.59
CA GLU A 303 -6.52 -1.67 -14.59
C GLU A 303 -6.75 -1.17 -16.02
N ILE A 304 -7.88 -0.49 -16.27
CA ILE A 304 -8.18 0.11 -17.57
C ILE A 304 -7.14 1.18 -17.93
N LEU A 305 -6.77 2.06 -16.98
CA LEU A 305 -5.70 3.04 -17.21
C LEU A 305 -4.37 2.37 -17.60
N GLN A 306 -3.97 1.30 -16.89
CA GLN A 306 -2.76 0.54 -17.24
C GLN A 306 -2.86 -0.11 -18.62
N GLU A 307 -4.03 -0.63 -19.00
CA GLU A 307 -4.26 -1.17 -20.34
C GLU A 307 -4.10 -0.07 -21.40
N LYS A 308 -4.71 1.10 -21.20
CA LYS A 308 -4.56 2.24 -22.13
C LYS A 308 -3.12 2.70 -22.26
N TYR A 309 -2.37 2.71 -21.16
CA TYR A 309 -0.96 3.09 -21.15
C TYR A 309 -0.06 2.14 -21.96
N LYS A 310 -0.47 0.87 -22.11
CA LYS A 310 0.26 -0.17 -22.85
C LYS A 310 -0.11 -0.22 -24.34
N LEU A 311 -1.14 0.49 -24.79
CA LEU A 311 -1.53 0.52 -26.20
C LEU A 311 -0.45 1.16 -27.07
N ASP A 312 -0.47 0.87 -28.37
CA ASP A 312 0.37 1.56 -29.37
C ASP A 312 -0.17 2.97 -29.69
N LEU A 313 -0.14 3.82 -28.67
CA LEU A 313 -0.46 5.23 -28.74
C LEU A 313 0.82 6.07 -28.79
N PRO A 314 0.74 7.35 -29.17
CA PRO A 314 1.89 8.21 -29.07
C PRO A 314 2.44 8.31 -27.66
N LYS A 315 3.75 8.51 -27.55
CA LYS A 315 4.50 8.50 -26.30
C LYS A 315 5.20 9.84 -26.08
N ILE A 316 5.39 10.22 -24.82
CA ILE A 316 6.08 11.45 -24.43
C ILE A 316 7.39 11.08 -23.71
N GLY A 317 8.49 11.69 -24.14
CA GLY A 317 9.80 11.46 -23.55
C GLY A 317 10.22 9.99 -23.63
N ASN A 318 10.64 9.43 -22.50
CA ASN A 318 11.03 8.03 -22.36
C ASN A 318 9.85 7.10 -22.01
N HIS A 319 8.61 7.62 -21.97
CA HIS A 319 7.41 6.86 -21.58
C HIS A 319 7.57 6.18 -20.20
N ASN A 320 8.14 6.91 -19.24
CA ASN A 320 8.27 6.44 -17.87
C ASN A 320 6.92 6.58 -17.13
N PRO A 321 6.37 5.50 -16.56
CA PRO A 321 5.07 5.53 -15.90
C PRO A 321 5.07 6.37 -14.61
N ALA A 322 6.23 6.65 -14.02
CA ALA A 322 6.32 7.55 -12.87
C ALA A 322 6.13 9.03 -13.23
N ASP A 323 6.24 9.39 -14.52
CA ASP A 323 6.17 10.77 -14.97
C ASP A 323 4.73 11.15 -15.37
N LEU A 324 4.25 12.30 -14.90
CA LEU A 324 2.88 12.74 -15.06
C LEU A 324 2.50 12.91 -16.54
N GLU A 325 3.34 13.56 -17.35
CA GLU A 325 3.06 13.83 -18.76
C GLU A 325 3.04 12.56 -19.62
N SER A 326 3.71 11.48 -19.21
CA SER A 326 3.71 10.21 -19.95
C SER A 326 2.30 9.60 -20.08
N TRP A 327 1.37 9.98 -19.22
CA TRP A 327 -0.01 9.48 -19.21
C TRP A 327 -0.97 10.20 -20.16
N TYR A 328 -0.53 11.28 -20.83
CA TYR A 328 -1.40 12.15 -21.63
C TYR A 328 -2.26 11.38 -22.66
N PHE A 329 -1.63 10.53 -23.47
CA PHE A 329 -2.35 9.74 -24.49
C PHE A 329 -3.12 8.56 -23.91
N ALA A 330 -2.68 8.01 -22.78
CA ALA A 330 -3.44 6.97 -22.06
C ALA A 330 -4.75 7.54 -21.52
N LEU A 331 -4.74 8.76 -20.99
CA LEU A 331 -5.93 9.48 -20.54
C LEU A 331 -6.87 9.81 -21.69
N LEU A 332 -6.32 10.28 -22.82
CA LEU A 332 -7.10 10.46 -24.05
C LEU A 332 -7.81 9.15 -24.43
N ALA A 333 -7.09 8.02 -24.43
CA ALA A 333 -7.66 6.72 -24.76
C ALA A 333 -8.57 6.12 -23.67
N TYR A 334 -8.50 6.61 -22.43
CA TYR A 334 -9.40 6.24 -21.35
C TYR A 334 -10.83 6.68 -21.66
N ASN A 335 -11.00 7.93 -22.10
CA ASN A 335 -12.27 8.45 -22.59
C ASN A 335 -12.53 8.10 -24.08
N GLY A 336 -11.49 7.66 -24.79
CA GLY A 336 -11.56 7.14 -26.15
C GLY A 336 -10.83 8.02 -27.17
N THR A 337 -10.23 7.38 -28.17
CA THR A 337 -9.47 8.05 -29.24
C THR A 337 -10.39 8.68 -30.29
N LYS A 338 -11.39 9.44 -29.87
CA LYS A 338 -12.41 10.08 -30.73
C LYS A 338 -12.06 11.54 -30.99
N ALA A 339 -12.62 12.11 -32.07
CA ALA A 339 -12.43 13.50 -32.49
C ALA A 339 -12.53 14.52 -31.34
N VAL A 340 -13.50 14.35 -30.44
CA VAL A 340 -13.75 15.23 -29.28
C VAL A 340 -12.57 15.32 -28.31
N ASN A 341 -11.70 14.29 -28.29
CA ASN A 341 -10.52 14.21 -27.44
C ASN A 341 -9.22 14.55 -28.18
N SER A 342 -9.29 14.94 -29.45
CA SER A 342 -8.13 15.43 -30.18
C SER A 342 -7.53 16.65 -29.46
N PRO A 343 -6.20 16.76 -29.29
CA PRO A 343 -5.56 17.93 -28.68
C PRO A 343 -5.76 19.24 -29.45
N PHE A 344 -6.12 19.17 -30.73
CA PHE A 344 -6.40 20.34 -31.59
C PHE A 344 -7.68 20.11 -32.39
N TYR A 345 -8.42 21.18 -32.68
CA TYR A 345 -9.53 21.16 -33.62
C TYR A 345 -9.01 21.07 -35.06
N SER A 346 -9.52 20.12 -35.86
CA SER A 346 -9.05 19.91 -37.24
C SER A 346 -9.39 21.09 -38.15
N ALA A 347 -10.54 21.75 -37.91
CA ALA A 347 -10.99 22.86 -38.75
C ALA A 347 -10.17 24.15 -38.56
N THR A 348 -9.68 24.42 -37.35
CA THR A 348 -9.02 25.70 -37.01
C THR A 348 -7.54 25.54 -36.68
N GLY A 349 -7.09 24.33 -36.36
CA GLY A 349 -5.76 24.06 -35.82
C GLY A 349 -5.53 24.59 -34.41
N LEU A 350 -6.55 25.15 -33.75
CA LEU A 350 -6.43 25.70 -32.40
C LEU A 350 -6.45 24.59 -31.34
N PRO A 351 -5.79 24.78 -30.18
CA PRO A 351 -5.83 23.83 -29.08
C PRO A 351 -7.25 23.57 -28.57
N ASN A 352 -7.54 22.31 -28.25
CA ASN A 352 -8.81 21.86 -27.69
C ASN A 352 -8.70 21.66 -26.17
N TYR A 353 -8.87 22.73 -25.40
CA TYR A 353 -8.81 22.68 -23.93
C TYR A 353 -10.01 21.96 -23.28
N THR A 354 -11.01 21.51 -24.06
CA THR A 354 -12.16 20.76 -23.54
C THR A 354 -12.02 19.24 -23.70
N ALA A 355 -10.96 18.78 -24.37
CA ALA A 355 -10.59 17.37 -24.45
C ALA A 355 -10.43 16.75 -23.05
N TYR A 356 -10.73 15.46 -22.92
CA TYR A 356 -10.76 14.79 -21.63
C TYR A 356 -9.44 14.89 -20.86
N GLN A 357 -8.31 14.60 -21.52
CA GLN A 357 -6.99 14.67 -20.90
C GLN A 357 -6.65 16.09 -20.41
N GLU A 358 -7.07 17.14 -21.11
CA GLU A 358 -6.88 18.53 -20.68
C GLU A 358 -7.65 18.83 -19.39
N LYS A 359 -8.89 18.33 -19.28
CA LYS A 359 -9.69 18.44 -18.06
C LYS A 359 -9.04 17.71 -16.88
N VAL A 360 -8.48 16.51 -17.11
CA VAL A 360 -7.76 15.76 -16.07
C VAL A 360 -6.55 16.56 -15.58
N TYR A 361 -5.68 17.04 -16.47
CA TYR A 361 -4.52 17.84 -16.05
C TYR A 361 -4.90 19.18 -15.41
N LYS A 362 -6.02 19.78 -15.82
CA LYS A 362 -6.58 20.94 -15.11
C LYS A 362 -7.00 20.58 -13.68
N ALA A 363 -7.63 19.43 -13.46
CA ALA A 363 -7.97 18.96 -12.11
C ALA A 363 -6.74 18.68 -11.25
N LEU A 364 -5.64 18.15 -11.82
CA LEU A 364 -4.35 18.04 -11.13
C LEU A 364 -3.86 19.39 -10.61
N ASN A 365 -3.93 20.44 -11.44
CA ASN A 365 -3.49 21.77 -11.07
C ASN A 365 -4.42 22.40 -10.02
N ASP A 366 -5.74 22.37 -10.24
CA ASP A 366 -6.70 23.08 -9.40
C ASP A 366 -6.83 22.48 -7.99
N PHE A 367 -6.79 21.14 -7.88
CA PHE A 367 -7.01 20.44 -6.61
C PHE A 367 -5.74 19.82 -6.03
N GLY A 368 -4.83 19.35 -6.88
CA GLY A 368 -3.53 18.80 -6.46
C GLY A 368 -2.45 19.86 -6.28
N LEU A 369 -2.66 21.09 -6.80
CA LEU A 369 -1.65 22.15 -6.85
C LEU A 369 -0.37 21.71 -7.60
N VAL A 370 -0.53 20.79 -8.55
CA VAL A 370 0.55 20.24 -9.35
C VAL A 370 0.65 20.99 -10.66
N LYS A 371 1.76 21.72 -10.85
CA LYS A 371 2.08 22.35 -12.13
C LYS A 371 2.66 21.31 -13.08
N THR A 372 2.00 21.10 -14.23
CA THR A 372 2.43 20.16 -15.26
C THR A 372 3.04 20.87 -16.47
N ASN A 373 3.72 20.11 -17.32
CA ASN A 373 4.41 20.57 -18.52
C ASN A 373 3.65 20.21 -19.80
N ILE A 374 2.36 19.85 -19.74
CA ILE A 374 1.60 19.40 -20.92
C ILE A 374 1.53 20.45 -22.03
N GLY A 375 1.50 21.74 -21.67
CA GLY A 375 1.55 22.84 -22.65
C GLY A 375 2.90 22.99 -23.35
N SER A 376 3.94 22.26 -22.92
CA SER A 376 5.25 22.21 -23.56
C SER A 376 5.43 20.99 -24.46
N ILE A 377 4.45 20.09 -24.58
CA ILE A 377 4.55 18.95 -25.50
C ILE A 377 4.58 19.49 -26.94
N ASP A 378 5.59 19.10 -27.72
CA ASP A 378 5.79 19.54 -29.11
C ASP A 378 4.80 18.84 -30.07
N MET A 379 3.51 19.16 -29.91
CA MET A 379 2.41 18.70 -30.75
C MET A 379 1.96 19.76 -31.74
N LYS A 380 1.54 19.31 -32.92
CA LYS A 380 0.92 20.15 -33.95
C LYS A 380 -0.40 19.53 -34.38
N SER A 381 -1.34 20.36 -34.86
CA SER A 381 -2.63 19.88 -35.35
C SER A 381 -2.50 18.82 -36.44
N VAL A 382 -1.50 18.95 -37.34
CA VAL A 382 -1.21 17.99 -38.41
C VAL A 382 -0.80 16.59 -37.91
N ASP A 383 -0.42 16.46 -36.64
CA ASP A 383 -0.08 15.16 -36.06
C ASP A 383 -1.33 14.29 -35.81
N PHE A 384 -2.53 14.87 -35.91
CA PHE A 384 -3.81 14.22 -35.64
C PHE A 384 -4.73 14.34 -36.85
N THR A 385 -5.17 13.22 -37.40
CA THR A 385 -6.13 13.19 -38.52
C THR A 385 -7.41 12.51 -38.09
N TYR A 386 -8.54 13.19 -38.27
CA TYR A 386 -9.87 12.67 -37.96
C TYR A 386 -10.94 13.45 -38.73
N ASN A 387 -12.16 12.91 -38.79
CA ASN A 387 -13.31 13.60 -39.35
C ASN A 387 -14.34 13.85 -38.24
N GLU A 388 -14.67 15.12 -38.00
CA GLU A 388 -15.63 15.56 -36.97
C GLU A 388 -17.06 15.05 -37.20
N ALA A 389 -17.39 14.68 -38.44
CA ALA A 389 -18.71 14.13 -38.80
C ALA A 389 -18.80 12.60 -38.65
N THR A 390 -17.72 11.93 -38.26
CA THR A 390 -17.68 10.46 -38.12
C THR A 390 -17.30 10.05 -36.71
N ASP A 391 -17.66 8.83 -36.32
CA ASP A 391 -17.26 8.20 -35.06
C ASP A 391 -15.90 7.50 -35.14
N TYR A 392 -15.18 7.61 -36.27
CA TYR A 392 -13.87 6.97 -36.43
C TYR A 392 -12.84 7.49 -35.42
N ASN A 393 -11.88 6.63 -35.10
CA ASN A 393 -10.80 6.98 -34.19
C ASN A 393 -9.80 7.94 -34.86
N ILE A 394 -9.16 8.77 -34.04
CA ILE A 394 -8.05 9.64 -34.45
C ILE A 394 -6.92 8.76 -35.00
N ILE A 395 -6.41 9.14 -36.16
CA ILE A 395 -5.15 8.64 -36.71
C ILE A 395 -4.03 9.52 -36.19
N PHE A 396 -3.07 8.90 -35.51
CA PHE A 396 -1.89 9.56 -34.96
C PHE A 396 -0.72 9.48 -35.96
N ASN A 397 -0.43 10.58 -36.65
CA ASN A 397 0.62 10.66 -37.68
C ASN A 397 2.03 10.73 -37.06
N LYS A 398 2.14 11.18 -35.81
CA LYS A 398 3.37 11.23 -35.02
C LYS A 398 3.21 10.37 -33.77
N LYS A 399 4.18 9.49 -33.51
CA LYS A 399 4.12 8.50 -32.40
C LYS A 399 5.02 8.85 -31.22
N ASN A 400 5.89 9.85 -31.33
CA ASN A 400 6.82 10.22 -30.26
C ASN A 400 6.88 11.74 -30.12
N TYR A 401 6.80 12.22 -28.89
CA TYR A 401 6.78 13.63 -28.52
C TYR A 401 7.81 13.93 -27.45
N THR A 402 8.33 15.15 -27.48
CA THR A 402 9.23 15.71 -26.45
C THR A 402 8.63 16.96 -25.84
N LEU A 403 9.17 17.40 -24.71
CA LEU A 403 8.78 18.64 -24.05
C LEU A 403 9.77 19.76 -24.41
N SER A 404 9.28 20.85 -25.00
CA SER A 404 10.07 22.00 -25.42
C SER A 404 10.72 22.72 -24.23
N GLY A 405 12.03 22.52 -24.04
CA GLY A 405 12.82 23.15 -22.98
C GLY A 405 12.46 22.69 -21.56
N LYS A 406 11.79 21.54 -21.42
CA LYS A 406 11.33 20.97 -20.14
C LYS A 406 11.57 19.47 -20.11
N THR A 407 11.49 18.88 -18.92
CA THR A 407 11.47 17.43 -18.71
C THR A 407 10.12 17.01 -18.14
N PRO A 408 9.71 15.74 -18.29
CA PRO A 408 8.51 15.25 -17.62
C PRO A 408 8.64 15.43 -16.10
N ASN A 409 7.52 15.72 -15.45
CA ASN A 409 7.44 15.86 -14.01
C ASN A 409 7.23 14.49 -13.39
N PRO A 410 8.17 13.96 -12.61
CA PRO A 410 7.94 12.75 -11.84
C PRO A 410 6.84 12.99 -10.79
N SER A 411 6.07 11.94 -10.51
CA SER A 411 5.10 11.94 -9.41
C SER A 411 5.80 12.26 -8.10
N LYS A 412 5.18 13.14 -7.33
CA LYS A 412 5.62 13.49 -5.97
C LYS A 412 4.95 12.56 -4.95
N GLU A 413 3.93 11.82 -5.37
CA GLU A 413 3.16 10.90 -4.54
C GLU A 413 3.61 9.43 -4.67
N LEU A 414 4.67 9.15 -5.43
CA LEU A 414 5.33 7.82 -5.53
C LEU A 414 6.63 7.70 -4.71
N LEU A 415 6.98 8.72 -3.91
CA LEU A 415 8.19 8.68 -3.07
C LEU A 415 8.12 7.52 -2.07
N LYS A 416 9.30 6.97 -1.78
CA LYS A 416 9.52 5.85 -0.86
C LYS A 416 10.34 6.33 0.34
N GLU A 417 10.26 5.59 1.45
CA GLU A 417 11.14 5.80 2.61
C GLU A 417 12.61 5.97 2.18
N GLY A 418 13.30 6.91 2.84
CA GLY A 418 14.70 7.21 2.59
C GLY A 418 14.96 8.12 1.40
N ALA A 419 13.95 8.40 0.56
CA ALA A 419 14.08 9.37 -0.52
C ALA A 419 14.47 10.75 0.04
N LYS A 420 15.47 11.39 -0.58
CA LYS A 420 15.88 12.76 -0.26
C LYS A 420 15.23 13.72 -1.23
N VAL A 421 14.53 14.72 -0.70
CA VAL A 421 13.78 15.69 -1.51
C VAL A 421 14.05 17.12 -1.06
N LYS A 422 14.04 18.08 -1.99
CA LYS A 422 14.02 19.51 -1.64
C LYS A 422 12.58 19.95 -1.42
N TYR A 423 12.36 20.90 -0.52
CA TYR A 423 11.02 21.36 -0.17
C TYR A 423 10.89 22.88 -0.27
N ASN A 424 10.02 23.35 -1.16
CA ASN A 424 9.85 24.77 -1.50
C ASN A 424 8.99 25.53 -0.48
N SER A 425 9.34 25.43 0.80
CA SER A 425 8.67 26.18 1.85
C SER A 425 9.57 26.25 3.09
N GLY A 426 9.47 27.35 3.82
CA GLY A 426 10.08 27.50 5.15
C GLY A 426 9.25 26.90 6.29
N LYS A 427 8.21 26.11 5.97
CA LYS A 427 7.23 25.60 6.93
C LYS A 427 6.82 24.17 6.62
N MET A 428 7.04 23.27 7.58
CA MET A 428 6.41 21.94 7.62
C MET A 428 5.31 21.91 8.69
N ARG A 429 4.50 20.85 8.78
CA ARG A 429 3.37 20.77 9.73
C ARG A 429 3.64 19.78 10.87
N LYS A 430 3.03 20.01 12.03
CA LYS A 430 3.06 19.05 13.15
C LYS A 430 2.20 17.81 12.91
N GLN A 431 1.07 18.00 12.23
CA GLN A 431 0.10 16.96 11.83
C GLN A 431 -0.13 17.06 10.32
N PRO A 432 -0.60 16.00 9.64
CA PRO A 432 -0.81 16.02 8.21
C PRO A 432 -2.09 16.77 7.85
N SER A 433 -2.13 18.07 8.16
CA SER A 433 -3.31 18.88 7.92
C SER A 433 -2.96 20.31 7.55
N THR A 434 -3.72 20.85 6.61
CA THR A 434 -3.71 22.27 6.25
C THR A 434 -4.00 23.21 7.43
N GLN A 435 -4.68 22.74 8.48
CA GLN A 435 -4.98 23.51 9.70
C GLN A 435 -3.97 23.29 10.82
N SER A 436 -3.00 22.39 10.65
CA SER A 436 -2.03 22.08 11.68
C SER A 436 -1.05 23.23 11.91
N ALA A 437 -0.52 23.32 13.14
CA ALA A 437 0.54 24.27 13.46
C ALA A 437 1.80 24.04 12.62
N ASP A 438 2.44 25.15 12.24
CA ASP A 438 3.70 25.14 11.50
C ASP A 438 4.88 24.77 12.40
N ILE A 439 5.89 24.15 11.80
CA ILE A 439 7.26 24.02 12.30
C ILE A 439 8.15 24.76 11.30
N SER A 440 8.86 25.79 11.77
CA SER A 440 9.78 26.56 10.94
C SER A 440 10.98 25.73 10.52
N VAL A 441 11.29 25.76 9.24
CA VAL A 441 12.45 25.09 8.62
C VAL A 441 13.10 26.03 7.60
N PRO A 442 14.37 25.84 7.22
CA PRO A 442 14.96 26.61 6.14
C PRO A 442 14.20 26.42 4.83
N ASN A 443 14.04 27.50 4.05
CA ASN A 443 13.45 27.37 2.73
C ASN A 443 14.35 26.51 1.83
N ASN A 444 13.76 25.67 0.97
CA ASN A 444 14.48 24.69 0.15
C ASN A 444 15.33 23.69 0.94
N ALA A 445 15.00 23.45 2.22
CA ALA A 445 15.64 22.41 3.01
C ALA A 445 15.50 21.03 2.35
N VAL A 446 16.51 20.18 2.58
CA VAL A 446 16.49 18.79 2.14
C VAL A 446 15.86 17.94 3.24
N PHE A 447 14.83 17.20 2.88
CA PHE A 447 14.13 16.26 3.76
C PHE A 447 14.44 14.84 3.35
N THR A 448 14.47 13.94 4.34
CA THR A 448 14.39 12.50 4.13
C THR A 448 12.96 12.07 4.40
N ILE A 449 12.34 11.36 3.46
CA ILE A 449 11.02 10.75 3.63
C ILE A 449 11.13 9.61 4.65
N ILE A 450 10.27 9.64 5.67
CA ILE A 450 10.29 8.67 6.77
C ILE A 450 9.31 7.53 6.53
N ALA A 451 8.16 7.79 5.91
CA ALA A 451 7.20 6.77 5.55
C ALA A 451 6.29 7.24 4.40
N GLY A 452 5.32 6.40 4.05
CA GLY A 452 4.36 6.61 2.98
C GLY A 452 3.50 7.86 3.21
N PRO A 453 2.89 8.39 2.15
CA PRO A 453 2.07 9.57 2.24
C PRO A 453 0.77 9.29 2.97
N VAL A 454 0.23 10.33 3.59
CA VAL A 454 -1.03 10.30 4.34
C VAL A 454 -1.94 11.42 3.82
N ALA A 455 -3.26 11.20 3.84
CA ALA A 455 -4.22 12.21 3.40
C ALA A 455 -4.27 13.41 4.36
N ASP A 456 -4.83 14.54 3.91
CA ASP A 456 -5.09 15.68 4.80
C ASP A 456 -6.17 15.29 5.81
N SER A 457 -5.81 15.31 7.10
CA SER A 457 -6.71 14.91 8.19
C SER A 457 -7.82 15.93 8.49
N ASN A 458 -7.86 17.06 7.77
CA ASN A 458 -9.00 17.96 7.79
C ASN A 458 -10.05 17.47 6.80
N ALA A 459 -11.15 16.91 7.32
CA ALA A 459 -12.27 16.40 6.52
C ALA A 459 -12.90 17.43 5.56
N SER A 460 -12.73 18.73 5.81
CA SER A 460 -13.23 19.81 4.94
C SER A 460 -12.22 20.22 3.85
N ALA A 461 -11.00 19.70 3.88
CA ALA A 461 -9.98 20.04 2.92
C ALA A 461 -10.33 19.47 1.54
N LYS A 462 -10.42 20.34 0.53
CA LYS A 462 -10.70 19.94 -0.85
C LYS A 462 -9.42 19.66 -1.67
N ASN A 463 -8.27 19.63 -1.03
CA ASN A 463 -7.01 19.36 -1.72
C ASN A 463 -6.86 17.86 -2.02
N ASN A 464 -6.18 17.56 -3.13
CA ASN A 464 -5.90 16.19 -3.58
C ASN A 464 -4.47 15.76 -3.27
N PHE A 465 -3.61 16.70 -2.85
CA PHE A 465 -2.24 16.37 -2.47
C PHE A 465 -2.21 15.57 -1.16
N VAL A 466 -1.07 14.97 -0.88
CA VAL A 466 -0.81 14.21 0.35
C VAL A 466 0.32 14.83 1.17
N TRP A 467 0.41 14.39 2.42
CA TRP A 467 1.45 14.76 3.37
C TRP A 467 2.44 13.62 3.55
N TYR A 468 3.73 13.91 3.48
CA TYR A 468 4.76 12.93 3.82
C TYR A 468 5.28 13.18 5.24
N PRO A 469 5.29 12.17 6.12
CA PRO A 469 6.13 12.21 7.31
C PRO A 469 7.60 12.28 6.86
N ALA A 470 8.30 13.32 7.30
CA ALA A 470 9.63 13.63 6.83
C ALA A 470 10.50 14.21 7.95
N GLN A 471 11.82 14.08 7.78
CA GLN A 471 12.82 14.59 8.71
C GLN A 471 13.86 15.44 7.98
N THR A 472 14.28 16.53 8.61
CA THR A 472 15.41 17.35 8.20
C THR A 472 16.29 17.69 9.41
N GLU A 473 17.40 18.38 9.18
CA GLU A 473 18.28 18.87 10.23
C GLU A 473 18.32 20.40 10.21
N VAL A 474 18.09 21.01 11.38
CA VAL A 474 18.14 22.47 11.57
C VAL A 474 19.07 22.73 12.75
N ASN A 475 20.17 23.46 12.51
CA ASN A 475 21.17 23.80 13.53
C ASN A 475 21.69 22.58 14.32
N GLY A 476 22.02 21.48 13.62
CA GLY A 476 22.53 20.25 14.24
C GLY A 476 21.45 19.40 14.94
N LYS A 477 20.17 19.78 14.87
CA LYS A 477 19.06 19.05 15.50
C LYS A 477 18.11 18.49 14.46
N LYS A 478 17.74 17.22 14.65
CA LYS A 478 16.71 16.57 13.85
C LYS A 478 15.35 17.21 14.12
N VAL A 479 14.66 17.60 13.05
CA VAL A 479 13.30 18.14 13.07
C VAL A 479 12.43 17.22 12.22
N SER A 480 11.29 16.79 12.74
CA SER A 480 10.37 15.86 12.06
C SER A 480 8.94 16.38 12.11
N GLY A 481 8.14 16.00 11.11
CA GLY A 481 6.77 16.43 10.93
C GLY A 481 6.30 16.06 9.52
N TYR A 482 5.38 16.83 8.95
CA TYR A 482 4.77 16.56 7.66
C TYR A 482 5.06 17.63 6.61
N ILE A 483 5.46 17.21 5.41
CA ILE A 483 5.65 18.10 4.25
C ILE A 483 4.59 17.81 3.18
N ALA A 484 4.04 18.85 2.56
CA ALA A 484 3.03 18.69 1.52
C ALA A 484 3.69 18.28 0.18
N SER A 485 3.19 17.22 -0.44
CA SER A 485 3.73 16.68 -1.70
C SER A 485 3.82 17.71 -2.82
N TYR A 486 2.84 18.61 -2.98
CA TYR A 486 2.85 19.60 -4.07
C TYR A 486 4.04 20.59 -3.99
N LEU A 487 4.58 20.84 -2.79
CA LEU A 487 5.72 21.72 -2.54
C LEU A 487 7.09 21.01 -2.64
N ILE A 488 7.09 19.69 -2.85
CA ILE A 488 8.33 18.94 -3.10
C ILE A 488 8.91 19.33 -4.48
N ILE A 489 10.22 19.54 -4.52
CA ILE A 489 11.01 19.74 -5.74
C ILE A 489 11.95 18.55 -5.86
N GLN A 490 11.89 17.85 -6.99
CA GLN A 490 12.83 16.77 -7.33
C GLN A 490 13.98 17.33 -8.18
#